data_AF-A0A6M8VUU3-F1
#
_entry.id   AF-A0A6M8VUU3-F1
#
_cell.length_a   1.000
_cell.length_b   1.000
_cell.length_c   1.000
_cell.angle_alpha   90.00
_cell.angle_beta   90.00
_cell.angle_gamma   90.00
#
_symmetry.space_group_name_H-M   'P 1'
#
loop_
_entity.id
_entity.type
_entity.pdbx_description
1 polymer ?
#
loop_
_entity_poly.entity_id
_entity_poly.type
_entity_poly.pdbx_seq_one_letter_code
_entity_poly.pdbx_strand_id
1 'polypeptide(L)'
;MSPRPPRRLPLGTATSIGAAVLAFTAITVAGLGSFGAFSGLTSARLAMLAAPEAVEVEATLARVGITAETLAAAGCSSGDATNVGADALAHLDTTNWNALVSADGDVRDAQAEVDRLGKLVRAGQADQEDLTAYATAKSTLATETSTRDGLLDALYDAAVADLTSGETTLLETMHGNSDRPVPLQYTVSDRTDAQWTSLRNALANIKTSGMCGEDPDTACTTLVTNCNAETEVATAASNLDSNLAGVTSALHTALGQE
;
A
#
# COMPACT_ATOMS: atom_id res chain seq x y z
N MET A 1 25.20 35.00 -45.39
CA MET A 1 24.63 34.70 -44.07
C MET A 1 24.65 33.19 -43.90
N SER A 2 25.67 32.65 -43.23
CA SER A 2 25.86 31.21 -43.04
C SER A 2 25.41 30.79 -41.64
N PRO A 3 24.67 29.69 -41.48
CA PRO A 3 24.23 29.20 -40.19
C PRO A 3 25.40 28.63 -39.39
N ARG A 4 25.53 29.02 -38.11
CA ARG A 4 26.50 28.46 -37.17
C ARG A 4 26.10 27.03 -36.79
N PRO A 5 27.03 26.07 -36.76
CA PRO A 5 26.75 24.72 -36.29
C PRO A 5 26.65 24.66 -34.74
N PRO A 6 25.88 23.70 -34.18
CA PRO A 6 25.74 23.53 -32.73
C PRO A 6 27.00 22.93 -32.10
N ARG A 7 27.42 23.50 -30.96
CA ARG A 7 28.48 22.97 -30.09
C ARG A 7 27.98 21.70 -29.41
N ARG A 8 28.67 20.58 -29.66
CA ARG A 8 28.53 19.35 -28.85
C ARG A 8 29.35 19.51 -27.58
N LEU A 9 28.70 19.33 -26.42
CA LEU A 9 29.36 19.20 -25.13
C LEU A 9 29.84 17.74 -24.95
N PRO A 10 31.03 17.49 -24.39
CA PRO A 10 31.51 16.15 -24.11
C PRO A 10 30.74 15.51 -22.95
N LEU A 11 30.25 14.28 -23.14
CA LEU A 11 29.80 13.42 -22.05
C LEU A 11 31.03 13.02 -21.21
N GLY A 12 31.13 13.59 -20.02
CA GLY A 12 32.00 13.10 -18.96
C GLY A 12 31.33 11.95 -18.22
N THR A 13 32.01 10.83 -18.16
CA THR A 13 31.74 9.70 -17.28
C THR A 13 32.19 10.02 -15.84
N ALA A 14 31.28 9.88 -14.88
CA ALA A 14 31.58 9.76 -13.44
C ALA A 14 30.48 8.88 -12.83
N THR A 15 30.70 7.57 -12.65
CA THR A 15 31.21 6.90 -11.43
C THR A 15 30.51 7.30 -10.12
N SER A 16 30.01 6.26 -9.43
CA SER A 16 29.60 6.17 -8.02
C SER A 16 28.45 7.07 -7.55
N ILE A 17 27.23 6.52 -7.53
CA ILE A 17 26.23 6.90 -6.52
C ILE A 17 26.46 5.97 -5.34
N GLY A 18 27.08 6.53 -4.30
CA GLY A 18 27.27 5.87 -3.03
C GLY A 18 25.94 5.61 -2.32
N ALA A 19 25.88 4.49 -1.63
CA ALA A 19 24.85 4.20 -0.64
C ALA A 19 24.93 5.27 0.46
N ALA A 20 24.02 6.24 0.41
CA ALA A 20 23.74 7.12 1.53
C ALA A 20 22.85 6.35 2.51
N VAL A 21 23.47 5.68 3.47
CA VAL A 21 22.80 5.21 4.69
C VAL A 21 22.31 6.46 5.41
N LEU A 22 21.04 6.83 5.20
CA LEU A 22 20.35 7.79 6.03
C LEU A 22 20.09 7.12 7.38
N ALA A 23 21.08 7.20 8.26
CA ALA A 23 20.85 7.05 9.68
C ALA A 23 19.89 8.18 10.10
N PHE A 24 18.61 7.85 10.24
CA PHE A 24 17.66 8.66 10.99
C PHE A 24 18.11 8.68 12.45
N THR A 25 19.07 9.55 12.76
CA THR A 25 19.26 10.03 14.13
C THR A 25 17.99 10.78 14.49
N ALA A 26 17.11 10.10 15.23
CA ALA A 26 16.05 10.71 16.00
C ALA A 26 16.70 11.77 16.91
N ILE A 27 16.66 13.03 16.48
CA ILE A 27 16.90 14.15 17.38
C ILE A 27 15.66 14.17 18.28
N THR A 28 15.74 13.44 19.38
CA THR A 28 14.89 13.61 20.56
C THR A 28 15.19 14.99 21.11
N VAL A 29 14.51 16.01 20.57
CA VAL A 29 14.41 17.31 21.22
C VAL A 29 13.61 17.07 22.51
N ALA A 30 14.33 16.76 23.59
CA ALA A 30 13.85 16.87 24.96
C ALA A 30 13.66 18.36 25.30
N GLY A 31 12.75 19.02 24.59
CA GLY A 31 12.25 20.34 24.91
C GLY A 31 11.16 20.17 25.96
N LEU A 32 11.56 20.23 27.24
CA LEU A 32 10.69 20.39 28.40
C LEU A 32 10.01 21.78 28.34
N GLY A 33 9.16 21.99 27.35
CA GLY A 33 8.10 22.99 27.41
C GLY A 33 6.90 22.30 28.03
N SER A 34 6.48 22.72 29.21
CA SER A 34 5.19 22.35 29.78
C SER A 34 4.08 22.91 28.88
N PHE A 35 3.79 22.21 27.77
CA PHE A 35 2.54 22.37 27.06
C PHE A 35 1.45 21.97 28.04
N GLY A 36 0.61 22.94 28.39
CA GLY A 36 -0.53 22.73 29.26
C GLY A 36 -1.25 21.48 28.77
N ALA A 37 -1.35 20.50 29.65
CA ALA A 37 -2.12 19.31 29.41
C ALA A 37 -3.55 19.76 29.05
N PHE A 38 -3.87 19.78 27.76
CA PHE A 38 -5.23 19.54 27.31
C PHE A 38 -5.50 18.08 27.64
N SER A 39 -5.69 17.82 28.94
CA SER A 39 -6.38 16.67 29.49
C SER A 39 -7.84 16.76 29.07
N GLY A 40 -8.07 16.69 27.77
CA GLY A 40 -9.32 16.19 27.24
C GLY A 40 -9.39 14.75 27.71
N LEU A 41 -10.25 14.53 28.70
CA LEU A 41 -10.64 13.23 29.22
C LEU A 41 -11.19 12.35 28.09
N THR A 42 -10.31 11.72 27.30
CA THR A 42 -10.65 10.64 26.37
C THR A 42 -9.97 9.32 26.75
N SER A 43 -9.33 9.24 27.92
CA SER A 43 -8.91 7.96 28.52
C SER A 43 -10.04 7.33 29.34
N ALA A 44 -11.11 6.90 28.66
CA ALA A 44 -12.13 6.03 29.25
C ALA A 44 -12.88 5.22 28.19
N ARG A 45 -12.18 4.66 27.19
CA ARG A 45 -12.72 3.61 26.31
C ARG A 45 -11.68 2.57 25.90
N LEU A 46 -10.88 2.09 26.83
CA LEU A 46 -10.43 0.70 26.75
C LEU A 46 -11.48 -0.17 27.42
N ALA A 47 -12.71 -0.15 26.87
CA ALA A 47 -13.53 -1.34 26.97
C ALA A 47 -12.71 -2.39 26.22
N MET A 48 -12.14 -3.34 26.95
CA MET A 48 -11.33 -4.44 26.39
C MET A 48 -12.08 -4.96 25.15
N LEU A 49 -11.59 -4.62 23.95
CA LEU A 49 -12.30 -5.02 22.74
C LEU A 49 -12.33 -6.54 22.74
N ALA A 50 -13.45 -7.09 22.28
CA ALA A 50 -13.51 -8.50 21.96
C ALA A 50 -12.39 -8.84 20.96
N ALA A 51 -12.00 -10.10 20.91
CA ALA A 51 -11.13 -10.59 19.85
C ALA A 51 -11.70 -10.19 18.47
N PRO A 52 -10.85 -9.88 17.47
CA PRO A 52 -11.31 -9.46 16.16
C PRO A 52 -12.24 -10.50 15.54
N GLU A 53 -13.30 -10.04 14.89
CA GLU A 53 -14.14 -10.91 14.08
C GLU A 53 -13.41 -11.32 12.79
N ALA A 54 -13.75 -12.48 12.23
CA ALA A 54 -13.11 -12.99 11.01
C ALA A 54 -13.13 -11.98 9.84
N VAL A 55 -14.22 -11.24 9.70
CA VAL A 55 -14.40 -10.19 8.68
C VAL A 55 -13.46 -9.01 8.92
N GLU A 56 -13.17 -8.67 10.19
CA GLU A 56 -12.24 -7.60 10.55
C GLU A 56 -10.79 -8.00 10.23
N VAL A 57 -10.44 -9.27 10.47
CA VAL A 57 -9.13 -9.83 10.11
C VAL A 57 -8.95 -9.83 8.60
N GLU A 58 -9.94 -10.31 7.84
CA GLU A 58 -9.90 -10.30 6.38
C GLU A 58 -9.76 -8.87 5.82
N ALA A 59 -10.52 -7.91 6.35
CA ALA A 59 -10.40 -6.50 5.97
C ALA A 59 -9.01 -5.92 6.29
N THR A 60 -8.40 -6.35 7.41
CA THR A 60 -7.06 -5.91 7.80
C THR A 60 -5.98 -6.52 6.92
N LEU A 61 -6.11 -7.81 6.56
CA LEU A 61 -5.25 -8.45 5.58
C LEU A 61 -5.34 -7.77 4.20
N ALA A 62 -6.54 -7.40 3.77
CA ALA A 62 -6.73 -6.66 2.53
C ALA A 62 -6.03 -5.28 2.55
N ARG A 63 -5.95 -4.61 3.71
CA ARG A 63 -5.23 -3.32 3.85
C ARG A 63 -3.71 -3.46 3.67
N VAL A 64 -3.14 -4.60 4.02
CA VAL A 64 -1.71 -4.91 3.77
C VAL A 64 -1.49 -5.53 2.38
N GLY A 65 -2.53 -5.58 1.54
CA GLY A 65 -2.44 -6.15 0.20
C GLY A 65 -2.42 -7.67 0.17
N ILE A 66 -2.81 -8.34 1.25
CA ILE A 66 -3.00 -9.78 1.29
C ILE A 66 -4.49 -10.07 1.08
N THR A 67 -4.84 -10.43 -0.15
CA THR A 67 -6.16 -10.95 -0.52
C THR A 67 -6.04 -12.34 -1.16
N ALA A 68 -7.14 -13.09 -1.21
CA ALA A 68 -7.14 -14.39 -1.89
C ALA A 68 -6.70 -14.29 -3.36
N GLU A 69 -7.03 -13.20 -4.06
CA GLU A 69 -6.59 -12.93 -5.42
C GLU A 69 -5.08 -12.71 -5.50
N THR A 70 -4.49 -11.92 -4.58
CA THR A 70 -3.03 -11.70 -4.55
C THR A 70 -2.26 -12.97 -4.23
N LEU A 71 -2.75 -13.78 -3.28
CA LEU A 71 -2.17 -15.08 -2.95
C LEU A 71 -2.25 -16.04 -4.14
N ALA A 72 -3.42 -16.12 -4.79
CA ALA A 72 -3.60 -16.94 -5.98
C ALA A 72 -2.70 -16.47 -7.14
N ALA A 73 -2.63 -15.16 -7.40
CA ALA A 73 -1.76 -14.59 -8.44
C ALA A 73 -0.27 -14.87 -8.17
N ALA A 74 0.17 -14.79 -6.90
CA ALA A 74 1.52 -15.17 -6.47
C ALA A 74 1.82 -16.67 -6.66
N GLY A 75 0.79 -17.50 -6.88
CA GLY A 75 0.93 -18.94 -7.01
C GLY A 75 0.88 -19.70 -5.69
N CYS A 76 0.45 -19.05 -4.60
CA CYS A 76 0.29 -19.70 -3.31
C CYS A 76 -0.73 -20.85 -3.41
N SER A 77 -0.46 -21.95 -2.72
CA SER A 77 -1.39 -23.06 -2.61
C SER A 77 -2.50 -22.77 -1.60
N SER A 78 -3.52 -23.63 -1.56
CA SER A 78 -4.53 -23.57 -0.49
C SER A 78 -3.93 -23.81 0.91
N GLY A 79 -2.86 -24.60 1.01
CA GLY A 79 -2.17 -24.83 2.29
C GLY A 79 -1.47 -23.56 2.78
N ASP A 80 -0.82 -22.83 1.87
CA ASP A 80 -0.17 -21.55 2.18
C ASP A 80 -1.21 -20.52 2.62
N ALA A 81 -2.36 -20.45 1.95
CA ALA A 81 -3.47 -19.58 2.35
C ALA A 81 -4.02 -19.90 3.74
N THR A 82 -4.05 -21.19 4.13
CA THR A 82 -4.40 -21.59 5.50
C THR A 82 -3.36 -21.11 6.52
N ASN A 83 -2.07 -21.25 6.21
CA ASN A 83 -1.00 -20.79 7.10
C ASN A 83 -1.03 -19.26 7.26
N VAL A 84 -1.16 -18.52 6.15
CA VAL A 84 -1.31 -17.05 6.15
C VAL A 84 -2.45 -16.60 7.07
N GLY A 85 -3.62 -17.24 6.98
CA GLY A 85 -4.76 -16.93 7.85
C GLY A 85 -4.50 -17.26 9.32
N ALA A 86 -3.86 -18.40 9.60
CA ALA A 86 -3.52 -18.82 10.96
C ALA A 86 -2.45 -17.91 11.61
N ASP A 87 -1.41 -17.53 10.86
CA ASP A 87 -0.34 -16.65 11.31
C ASP A 87 -0.85 -15.23 11.53
N ALA A 88 -1.73 -14.74 10.66
CA ALA A 88 -2.40 -13.46 10.84
C ALA A 88 -3.26 -13.44 12.11
N LEU A 89 -4.03 -14.49 12.38
CA LEU A 89 -4.81 -14.62 13.62
C LEU A 89 -3.92 -14.71 14.86
N ALA A 90 -2.80 -15.43 14.78
CA ALA A 90 -1.84 -15.53 15.87
C ALA A 90 -1.15 -14.18 16.14
N HIS A 91 -0.85 -13.41 15.10
CA HIS A 91 -0.28 -12.07 15.22
C HIS A 91 -1.29 -11.06 15.75
N LEU A 92 -2.54 -11.09 15.28
CA LEU A 92 -3.64 -10.23 15.73
C LEU A 92 -4.27 -10.72 17.04
N ASP A 93 -3.41 -11.06 18.00
CA ASP A 93 -3.84 -11.29 19.37
C ASP A 93 -4.53 -10.04 19.96
N THR A 94 -5.14 -10.18 21.14
CA THR A 94 -5.85 -9.06 21.78
C THR A 94 -4.96 -7.83 21.98
N THR A 95 -3.65 -7.98 22.14
CA THR A 95 -2.73 -6.84 22.34
C THR A 95 -2.50 -6.10 21.03
N ASN A 96 -2.11 -6.81 19.97
CA ASN A 96 -1.79 -6.22 18.68
C ASN A 96 -3.04 -5.69 17.98
N TRP A 97 -4.17 -6.38 18.13
CA TRP A 97 -5.47 -5.90 17.64
C TRP A 97 -5.85 -4.55 18.27
N ASN A 98 -5.76 -4.43 19.60
CA ASN A 98 -6.04 -3.19 20.29
C ASN A 98 -5.07 -2.06 19.90
N ALA A 99 -3.79 -2.39 19.69
CA ALA A 99 -2.80 -1.43 19.23
C ALA A 99 -3.14 -0.88 17.83
N LEU A 100 -3.53 -1.74 16.90
CA LEU A 100 -3.93 -1.34 15.55
C LEU A 100 -5.21 -0.50 15.56
N VAL A 101 -6.24 -0.92 16.30
CA VAL A 101 -7.50 -0.17 16.44
C VAL A 101 -7.26 1.21 17.07
N SER A 102 -6.37 1.29 18.08
CA SER A 102 -5.96 2.57 18.66
C SER A 102 -5.28 3.46 17.63
N ALA A 103 -4.27 2.94 16.92
CA ALA A 103 -3.54 3.69 15.92
C ALA A 103 -4.43 4.20 14.78
N ASP A 104 -5.44 3.42 14.36
CA ASP A 104 -6.45 3.87 13.40
C ASP A 104 -7.29 5.04 13.94
N GLY A 105 -7.68 4.97 15.22
CA GLY A 105 -8.34 6.06 15.93
C GLY A 105 -7.50 7.32 15.98
N ASP A 106 -6.22 7.18 16.33
CA ASP A 106 -5.26 8.28 16.47
C ASP A 106 -5.00 8.98 15.12
N VAL A 107 -4.85 8.22 14.02
CA VAL A 107 -4.73 8.77 12.66
C VAL A 107 -5.99 9.56 12.28
N ARG A 108 -7.18 9.01 12.53
CA ARG A 108 -8.45 9.69 12.22
C ARG A 108 -8.59 11.00 13.00
N ASP A 109 -8.28 10.98 14.28
CA ASP A 109 -8.42 12.13 15.16
C ASP A 109 -7.38 13.22 14.81
N ALA A 110 -6.13 12.82 14.50
CA ALA A 110 -5.09 13.73 14.00
C ALA A 110 -5.48 14.36 12.64
N GLN A 111 -6.05 13.57 11.73
CA GLN A 111 -6.54 14.07 10.43
C GLN A 111 -7.67 15.08 10.60
N ALA A 112 -8.63 14.80 11.49
CA ALA A 112 -9.73 15.72 11.78
C ALA A 112 -9.22 17.08 12.30
N GLU A 113 -8.17 17.07 13.12
CA GLU A 113 -7.56 18.29 13.64
C GLU A 113 -6.81 19.08 12.55
N VAL A 114 -6.05 18.40 11.69
CA VAL A 114 -5.42 19.01 10.49
C VAL A 114 -6.48 19.66 9.62
N ASP A 115 -7.62 19.01 9.40
CA ASP A 115 -8.69 19.56 8.57
C ASP A 115 -9.40 20.76 9.22
N ARG A 116 -9.63 20.70 10.54
CA ARG A 116 -10.22 21.80 11.31
C ARG A 116 -9.35 23.05 11.23
N LEU A 117 -8.07 22.94 11.59
CA LEU A 117 -7.11 24.05 11.54
C LEU A 117 -6.85 24.52 10.11
N GLY A 118 -6.75 23.59 9.15
CA GLY A 118 -6.55 23.91 7.74
C GLY A 118 -7.70 24.73 7.14
N LYS A 119 -8.95 24.55 7.62
CA LYS A 119 -10.09 25.39 7.23
C LYS A 119 -9.95 26.83 7.76
N LEU A 120 -9.51 27.03 9.01
CA LEU A 120 -9.27 28.36 9.58
C LEU A 120 -8.16 29.11 8.83
N VAL A 121 -7.07 28.42 8.49
CA VAL A 121 -5.96 28.97 7.72
C VAL A 121 -6.44 29.40 6.32
N ARG A 122 -7.18 28.53 5.60
CA ARG A 122 -7.72 28.87 4.27
C ARG A 122 -8.76 29.98 4.30
N ALA A 123 -9.50 30.12 5.39
CA ALA A 123 -10.46 31.21 5.59
C ALA A 123 -9.80 32.56 5.93
N GLY A 124 -8.48 32.60 6.18
CA GLY A 124 -7.78 33.80 6.64
C GLY A 124 -8.18 34.23 8.05
N GLN A 125 -8.73 33.29 8.84
CA GLN A 125 -9.19 33.51 10.21
C GLN A 125 -8.18 33.02 11.25
N ALA A 126 -7.14 32.31 10.83
CA ALA A 126 -6.10 31.80 11.71
C ALA A 126 -5.21 32.93 12.24
N ASP A 127 -4.93 32.90 13.53
CA ASP A 127 -3.88 33.72 14.14
C ASP A 127 -2.52 32.99 14.15
N GLN A 128 -1.51 33.59 14.81
CA GLN A 128 -0.17 33.00 14.88
C GLN A 128 -0.12 31.71 15.71
N GLU A 129 -1.02 31.56 16.70
CA GLU A 129 -1.14 30.35 17.51
C GLU A 129 -1.76 29.22 16.68
N ASP A 130 -2.83 29.50 15.93
CA ASP A 130 -3.46 28.56 15.00
C ASP A 130 -2.49 28.06 13.93
N LEU A 131 -1.63 28.93 13.38
CA LEU A 131 -0.62 28.53 12.39
C LEU A 131 0.41 27.56 13.00
N THR A 132 0.79 27.79 14.26
CA THR A 132 1.72 26.92 15.00
C THR A 132 1.05 25.58 15.34
N ALA A 133 -0.22 25.62 15.76
CA ALA A 133 -1.02 24.42 16.00
C ALA A 133 -1.20 23.60 14.71
N TYR A 134 -1.42 24.26 13.56
CA TYR A 134 -1.58 23.56 12.28
C TYR A 134 -0.31 22.83 11.84
N ALA A 135 0.86 23.45 12.01
CA ALA A 135 2.13 22.80 11.76
C ALA A 135 2.35 21.60 12.70
N THR A 136 2.00 21.75 13.98
CA THR A 136 2.07 20.67 14.99
C THR A 136 1.15 19.51 14.62
N ALA A 137 -0.12 19.79 14.28
CA ALA A 137 -1.10 18.79 13.89
C ALA A 137 -0.65 17.98 12.66
N LYS A 138 0.01 18.61 11.68
CA LYS A 138 0.61 17.87 10.54
C LYS A 138 1.72 16.92 10.96
N SER A 139 2.58 17.35 11.89
CA SER A 139 3.64 16.49 12.43
C SER A 139 3.07 15.30 13.20
N THR A 140 2.01 15.54 13.98
CA THR A 140 1.27 14.48 14.68
C THR A 140 0.67 13.50 13.70
N LEU A 141 -0.08 13.96 12.69
CA LEU A 141 -0.66 13.08 11.66
C LEU A 141 0.40 12.21 10.97
N ALA A 142 1.56 12.77 10.63
CA ALA A 142 2.65 12.00 10.04
C ALA A 142 3.21 10.93 11.00
N THR A 143 3.31 11.26 12.30
CA THR A 143 3.77 10.32 13.33
C THR A 143 2.78 9.18 13.52
N GLU A 144 1.49 9.48 13.70
CA GLU A 144 0.46 8.44 13.89
C GLU A 144 0.30 7.58 12.64
N THR A 145 0.43 8.17 11.45
CA THR A 145 0.45 7.43 10.19
C THR A 145 1.61 6.43 10.17
N SER A 146 2.82 6.88 10.50
CA SER A 146 4.00 6.00 10.57
C SER A 146 3.85 4.90 11.61
N THR A 147 3.21 5.17 12.76
CA THR A 147 2.95 4.16 13.79
C THR A 147 1.98 3.10 13.28
N ARG A 148 0.86 3.52 12.68
CA ARG A 148 -0.12 2.60 12.09
C ARG A 148 0.49 1.77 10.97
N ASP A 149 1.26 2.39 10.08
CA ASP A 149 1.88 1.71 8.96
C ASP A 149 2.91 0.67 9.45
N GLY A 150 3.69 0.97 10.51
CA GLY A 150 4.58 -0.02 11.12
C GLY A 150 3.87 -1.22 11.77
N LEU A 151 2.64 -1.06 12.27
CA LEU A 151 1.81 -2.17 12.76
C LEU A 151 1.28 -3.02 11.60
N LEU A 152 0.90 -2.38 10.49
CA LEU A 152 0.45 -3.06 9.28
C LEU A 152 1.60 -3.83 8.61
N ASP A 153 2.81 -3.26 8.57
CA ASP A 153 4.02 -3.95 8.09
C ASP A 153 4.33 -5.18 8.95
N ALA A 154 4.24 -5.06 10.28
CA ALA A 154 4.46 -6.18 11.19
C ALA A 154 3.42 -7.31 11.00
N LEU A 155 2.17 -6.96 10.68
CA LEU A 155 1.14 -7.93 10.30
C LEU A 155 1.48 -8.62 8.98
N TYR A 156 1.91 -7.85 7.97
CA TYR A 156 2.33 -8.40 6.68
C TYR A 156 3.46 -9.42 6.88
N ASP A 157 4.54 -9.01 7.56
CA ASP A 157 5.70 -9.85 7.85
C ASP A 157 5.33 -11.14 8.58
N ALA A 158 4.41 -11.05 9.55
CA ALA A 158 3.92 -12.23 10.26
C ALA A 158 3.08 -13.15 9.37
N ALA A 159 2.18 -12.58 8.56
CA ALA A 159 1.29 -13.33 7.71
C ALA A 159 2.02 -14.05 6.56
N VAL A 160 3.16 -13.52 6.09
CA VAL A 160 3.96 -14.14 5.00
C VAL A 160 5.14 -14.97 5.50
N ALA A 161 5.30 -15.16 6.81
CA ALA A 161 6.50 -15.75 7.41
C ALA A 161 6.80 -17.18 6.93
N ASP A 162 5.75 -17.96 6.66
CA ASP A 162 5.85 -19.36 6.23
C ASP A 162 5.83 -19.54 4.70
N LEU A 163 5.72 -18.45 3.93
CA LEU A 163 5.74 -18.50 2.47
C LEU A 163 7.16 -18.70 1.93
N THR A 164 7.26 -19.18 0.69
CA THR A 164 8.55 -19.25 0.01
C THR A 164 9.04 -17.85 -0.36
N SER A 165 10.37 -17.67 -0.44
CA SER A 165 10.94 -16.37 -0.82
C SER A 165 10.46 -15.86 -2.19
N GLY A 166 10.09 -16.77 -3.10
CA GLY A 166 9.55 -16.41 -4.41
C GLY A 166 8.12 -15.84 -4.32
N GLU A 167 7.27 -16.43 -3.49
CA GLU A 167 5.91 -15.95 -3.24
C GLU A 167 5.93 -14.61 -2.51
N THR A 168 6.75 -14.47 -1.46
CA THR A 168 6.91 -13.20 -0.74
C THR A 168 7.38 -12.08 -1.66
N THR A 169 8.40 -12.33 -2.51
CA THR A 169 8.88 -11.33 -3.48
C THR A 169 7.76 -10.90 -4.43
N LEU A 170 6.95 -11.84 -4.93
CA LEU A 170 5.82 -11.50 -5.81
C LEU A 170 4.73 -10.71 -5.09
N LEU A 171 4.42 -11.06 -3.83
CA LEU A 171 3.46 -10.31 -3.01
C LEU A 171 3.97 -8.89 -2.74
N GLU A 172 5.25 -8.69 -2.43
CA GLU A 172 5.86 -7.37 -2.27
C GLU A 172 5.79 -6.55 -3.56
N THR A 173 6.11 -7.15 -4.71
CA THR A 173 5.99 -6.48 -6.02
C THR A 173 4.54 -6.09 -6.30
N MET A 174 3.56 -6.97 -6.05
CA MET A 174 2.14 -6.66 -6.22
C MET A 174 1.69 -5.56 -5.26
N HIS A 175 2.13 -5.61 -4.00
CA HIS A 175 1.83 -4.58 -3.00
C HIS A 175 2.36 -3.21 -3.44
N GLY A 176 3.61 -3.14 -3.91
CA GLY A 176 4.22 -1.91 -4.43
C GLY A 176 3.56 -1.37 -5.71
N ASN A 177 2.83 -2.21 -6.45
CA ASN A 177 2.08 -1.86 -7.65
C ASN A 177 0.55 -1.78 -7.43
N SER A 178 0.08 -1.83 -6.19
CA SER A 178 -1.36 -1.89 -5.85
C SER A 178 -2.12 -0.60 -6.18
N ASP A 179 -1.43 0.54 -6.29
CA ASP A 179 -2.00 1.82 -6.69
C ASP A 179 -2.27 1.92 -8.21
N ARG A 180 -1.78 0.96 -8.99
CA ARG A 180 -1.87 0.98 -10.45
C ARG A 180 -3.27 0.52 -10.89
N PRO A 181 -4.00 1.32 -11.68
CA PRO A 181 -5.36 0.98 -12.12
C PRO A 181 -5.33 0.00 -13.31
N VAL A 182 -4.77 -1.18 -13.10
CA VAL A 182 -4.63 -2.27 -14.09
C VAL A 182 -5.10 -3.58 -13.46
N PRO A 183 -5.49 -4.59 -14.26
CA PRO A 183 -5.80 -5.92 -13.73
C PRO A 183 -4.64 -6.53 -12.94
N LEU A 184 -4.97 -7.29 -11.90
CA LEU A 184 -4.02 -7.80 -10.90
C LEU A 184 -2.85 -8.58 -11.52
N GLN A 185 -3.09 -9.39 -12.55
CA GLN A 185 -2.04 -10.19 -13.20
C GLN A 185 -0.91 -9.35 -13.79
N TYR A 186 -1.12 -8.06 -14.07
CA TYR A 186 -0.04 -7.20 -14.54
C TYR A 186 0.82 -6.69 -13.40
N THR A 187 0.30 -6.58 -12.18
CA THR A 187 1.01 -6.01 -11.01
C THR A 187 2.18 -6.86 -10.50
N VAL A 188 2.32 -8.08 -11.01
CA VAL A 188 3.40 -9.03 -10.66
C VAL A 188 4.77 -8.68 -11.24
N SER A 189 4.85 -7.73 -12.18
CA SER A 189 6.12 -7.34 -12.81
C SER A 189 6.36 -5.84 -12.69
N ASP A 190 7.61 -5.49 -12.39
CA ASP A 190 8.04 -4.10 -12.28
C ASP A 190 8.07 -3.41 -13.65
N ARG A 191 7.46 -2.22 -13.70
CA ARG A 191 7.41 -1.38 -14.89
C ARG A 191 7.65 0.07 -14.53
N THR A 192 8.22 0.80 -15.47
CA THR A 192 8.33 2.26 -15.37
C THR A 192 6.94 2.92 -15.43
N ASP A 193 6.79 4.13 -14.87
CA ASP A 193 5.53 4.89 -14.95
C ASP A 193 5.04 5.11 -16.39
N ALA A 194 5.98 5.24 -17.34
CA ALA A 194 5.68 5.35 -18.76
C ALA A 194 5.03 4.06 -19.28
N GLN A 195 5.59 2.89 -18.95
CA GLN A 195 5.03 1.59 -19.31
C GLN A 195 3.67 1.36 -18.66
N TRP A 196 3.49 1.71 -17.37
CA TRP A 196 2.19 1.64 -16.70
C TRP A 196 1.14 2.50 -17.39
N THR A 197 1.50 3.73 -17.76
CA THR A 197 0.60 4.64 -18.48
C THR A 197 0.25 4.10 -19.86
N SER A 198 1.22 3.58 -20.62
CA SER A 198 0.98 2.95 -21.91
C SER A 198 0.05 1.74 -21.81
N LEU A 199 0.27 0.86 -20.83
CA LEU A 199 -0.59 -0.31 -20.60
C LEU A 199 -2.03 0.10 -20.25
N ARG A 200 -2.19 1.04 -19.32
CA ARG A 200 -3.51 1.57 -18.94
C ARG A 200 -4.27 2.15 -20.12
N ASN A 201 -3.60 2.96 -20.95
CA ASN A 201 -4.19 3.56 -22.14
C ASN A 201 -4.57 2.52 -23.19
N ALA A 202 -3.73 1.49 -23.39
CA ALA A 202 -4.02 0.40 -24.31
C ALA A 202 -5.23 -0.43 -23.85
N LEU A 203 -5.32 -0.76 -22.56
CA LEU A 203 -6.48 -1.44 -21.97
C LEU A 203 -7.77 -0.59 -22.12
N ALA A 204 -7.67 0.72 -21.88
CA ALA A 204 -8.79 1.64 -22.06
C ALA A 204 -9.25 1.72 -23.52
N ASN A 205 -8.32 1.80 -24.48
CA ASN A 205 -8.63 1.80 -25.91
C ASN A 205 -9.37 0.51 -26.31
N ILE A 206 -8.85 -0.66 -25.94
CA ILE A 206 -9.48 -1.95 -26.25
C ILE A 206 -10.90 -2.02 -25.68
N LYS A 207 -11.08 -1.59 -24.43
CA LYS A 207 -12.41 -1.57 -23.78
C LYS A 207 -13.37 -0.62 -24.50
N THR A 208 -12.96 0.62 -24.79
CA THR A 208 -13.80 1.62 -25.45
C THR A 208 -14.17 1.22 -26.88
N SER A 209 -13.21 0.75 -27.67
CA SER A 209 -13.46 0.28 -29.04
C SER A 209 -14.47 -0.88 -29.04
N GLY A 210 -14.35 -1.84 -28.12
CA GLY A 210 -15.33 -2.92 -27.96
C GLY A 210 -16.73 -2.44 -27.59
N MET A 211 -16.85 -1.39 -26.75
CA MET A 211 -18.15 -0.78 -26.41
C MET A 211 -18.77 0.01 -27.57
N CYS A 212 -17.94 0.63 -28.42
CA CYS A 212 -18.38 1.40 -29.58
C CYS A 212 -18.60 0.54 -30.84
N GLY A 213 -18.19 -0.72 -30.82
CA GLY A 213 -18.23 -1.60 -32.00
C GLY A 213 -17.18 -1.24 -33.06
N GLU A 214 -16.10 -0.59 -32.65
CA GLU A 214 -14.96 -0.24 -33.50
C GLU A 214 -13.80 -1.22 -33.27
N ASP A 215 -12.93 -1.36 -34.26
CA ASP A 215 -11.69 -2.13 -34.08
C ASP A 215 -10.71 -1.35 -33.19
N PRO A 216 -10.07 -2.01 -32.19
CA PRO A 216 -9.06 -1.37 -31.36
C PRO A 216 -7.79 -1.04 -32.14
N ASP A 217 -7.05 -0.04 -31.65
CA ASP A 217 -5.78 0.36 -32.25
C ASP A 217 -4.77 -0.81 -32.24
N THR A 218 -4.14 -1.08 -33.39
CA THR A 218 -3.24 -2.24 -33.55
C THR A 218 -2.00 -2.17 -32.65
N ALA A 219 -1.48 -0.99 -32.34
CA ALA A 219 -0.36 -0.85 -31.42
C ALA A 219 -0.80 -1.12 -29.98
N CYS A 220 -2.02 -0.71 -29.61
CA CYS A 220 -2.61 -1.00 -28.30
C CYS A 220 -2.84 -2.51 -28.09
N THR A 221 -3.41 -3.19 -29.09
CA THR A 221 -3.59 -4.65 -29.02
C THR A 221 -2.25 -5.38 -28.97
N THR A 222 -1.29 -4.98 -29.79
CA THR A 222 0.07 -5.55 -29.79
C THR A 222 0.75 -5.39 -28.43
N LEU A 223 0.63 -4.22 -27.79
CA LEU A 223 1.21 -3.98 -26.46
C LEU A 223 0.61 -4.93 -25.42
N VAL A 224 -0.73 -5.05 -25.36
CA VAL A 224 -1.40 -5.93 -24.40
C VAL A 224 -1.07 -7.40 -24.67
N THR A 225 -1.01 -7.82 -25.94
CA THR A 225 -0.59 -9.17 -26.31
C THR A 225 0.84 -9.45 -25.85
N ASN A 226 1.77 -8.50 -26.00
CA ASN A 226 3.14 -8.66 -25.53
C ASN A 226 3.21 -8.76 -24.00
N CYS A 227 2.50 -7.91 -23.26
CA CYS A 227 2.44 -7.98 -21.80
C CYS A 227 1.86 -9.32 -21.33
N ASN A 228 0.82 -9.83 -21.99
CA ASN A 228 0.24 -11.15 -21.68
C ASN A 228 1.17 -12.32 -22.01
N ALA A 229 2.16 -12.12 -22.89
CA ALA A 229 3.16 -13.11 -23.23
C ALA A 229 4.35 -13.11 -22.25
N GLU A 230 4.46 -12.11 -21.37
CA GLU A 230 5.43 -12.10 -20.28
C GLU A 230 5.14 -13.28 -19.34
N THR A 231 6.17 -14.07 -19.03
CA THR A 231 6.00 -15.34 -18.29
C THR A 231 5.32 -15.13 -16.93
N GLU A 232 5.72 -14.10 -16.18
CA GLU A 232 5.15 -13.80 -14.86
C GLU A 232 3.66 -13.45 -14.95
N VAL A 233 3.28 -12.60 -15.91
CA VAL A 233 1.88 -12.19 -16.15
C VAL A 233 1.04 -13.39 -16.58
N ALA A 234 1.55 -14.22 -17.49
CA ALA A 234 0.86 -15.42 -17.96
C ALA A 234 0.66 -16.45 -16.83
N THR A 235 1.68 -16.65 -15.98
CA THR A 235 1.60 -17.53 -14.81
C THR A 235 0.60 -17.00 -13.79
N ALA A 236 0.63 -15.70 -13.47
CA ALA A 236 -0.30 -15.08 -12.54
C ALA A 236 -1.75 -15.19 -13.03
N ALA A 237 -1.99 -14.95 -14.32
CA ALA A 237 -3.31 -15.13 -14.93
C ALA A 237 -3.77 -16.60 -14.85
N SER A 238 -2.90 -17.56 -15.15
CA SER A 238 -3.22 -18.99 -15.04
C SER A 238 -3.55 -19.39 -13.60
N ASN A 239 -2.79 -18.90 -12.62
CA ASN A 239 -3.00 -19.24 -11.21
C ASN A 239 -4.30 -18.62 -10.68
N LEU A 240 -4.64 -17.40 -11.09
CA LEU A 240 -5.94 -16.78 -10.77
C LEU A 240 -7.10 -17.64 -11.29
N ASP A 241 -7.00 -18.16 -12.51
CA ASP A 241 -8.05 -19.00 -13.09
C ASP A 241 -8.17 -20.37 -12.39
N SER A 242 -7.04 -20.98 -12.01
CA SER A 242 -7.03 -22.36 -11.49
C SER A 242 -7.13 -22.47 -9.97
N ASN A 243 -6.55 -21.53 -9.22
CA ASN A 243 -6.31 -21.68 -7.78
C ASN A 243 -7.21 -20.80 -6.92
N LEU A 244 -7.78 -19.72 -7.47
CA LEU A 244 -8.50 -18.70 -6.68
C LEU A 244 -9.58 -19.30 -5.78
N ALA A 245 -10.44 -20.17 -6.31
CA ALA A 245 -11.51 -20.78 -5.52
C ALA A 245 -10.99 -21.59 -4.31
N GLY A 246 -9.89 -22.33 -4.50
CA GLY A 246 -9.26 -23.10 -3.43
C GLY A 246 -8.58 -22.23 -2.38
N VAL A 247 -7.89 -21.18 -2.82
CA VAL A 247 -7.23 -20.18 -1.95
C VAL A 247 -8.26 -19.41 -1.14
N THR A 248 -9.33 -18.90 -1.77
CA THR A 248 -10.42 -18.20 -1.08
C THR A 248 -11.05 -19.08 0.00
N SER A 249 -11.44 -20.31 -0.36
CA SER A 249 -12.07 -21.22 0.60
C SER A 249 -11.15 -21.57 1.77
N ALA A 250 -9.86 -21.76 1.51
CA ALA A 250 -8.88 -22.09 2.54
C ALA A 250 -8.60 -20.93 3.49
N LEU A 251 -8.50 -19.70 2.94
CA LEU A 251 -8.34 -18.49 3.74
C LEU A 251 -9.58 -18.23 4.62
N HIS A 252 -10.78 -18.30 4.04
CA HIS A 252 -12.05 -18.15 4.78
C HIS A 252 -12.19 -19.17 5.90
N THR A 253 -11.87 -20.44 5.63
CA THR A 253 -11.86 -21.50 6.64
C THR A 253 -10.86 -21.20 7.76
N ALA A 254 -9.64 -20.77 7.42
CA ALA A 254 -8.63 -20.42 8.41
C ALA A 254 -9.04 -19.26 9.31
N LEU A 255 -9.78 -18.29 8.76
CA LEU A 255 -10.35 -17.17 9.50
C LEU A 255 -11.62 -17.53 10.29
N GLY A 256 -12.18 -18.73 10.11
CA GLY A 256 -13.40 -19.17 10.79
C GLY A 256 -14.71 -18.70 10.13
N GLN A 257 -14.67 -18.37 8.83
CA GLN A 257 -15.84 -18.08 8.01
C GLN A 257 -16.30 -19.39 7.34
N GLU A 258 -17.42 -19.97 7.81
CA GLU A 258 -18.09 -21.14 7.19
C GLU A 258 -19.29 -20.73 6.33
#